data_AF-A0A6J2UBQ2-F1
#
_entry.id   AF-A0A6J2UBQ2-F1
#
_cell.length_a   1.000
_cell.length_b   1.000
_cell.length_c   1.000
_cell.angle_alpha   90.00
_cell.angle_beta   90.00
_cell.angle_gamma   90.00
#
_symmetry.space_group_name_H-M   'P 1'
#
loop_
_entity.id
_entity.type
_entity.pdbx_description
1 polymer ?
#
loop_
_entity_poly.entity_id
_entity_poly.type
_entity_poly.pdbx_seq_one_letter_code
_entity_poly.pdbx_strand_id
1 'polypeptide(L)'
;MNNFSLLCLVCIAVGVAVNAKVLPANTSNVMAINQHGDMVWADEVSGLPDKCDFSCTDQDVPICANNGQCLQKFSSNCAMSAYNCRHPQKRFNVIENWRCEESWAPLCGVEDRKELNL
;
A
#
# COMPACT_ATOMS: atom_id res chain seq x y z
N MET A 1 -5.98 40.45 47.55
CA MET A 1 -6.65 39.12 47.46
C MET A 1 -6.73 38.75 45.99
N ASN A 2 -5.91 37.81 45.52
CA ASN A 2 -6.24 36.96 44.37
C ASN A 2 -5.34 35.73 44.38
N ASN A 3 -5.95 34.60 44.76
CA ASN A 3 -5.36 33.28 44.92
C ASN A 3 -5.21 32.57 43.57
N PHE A 4 -4.09 32.75 42.89
CA PHE A 4 -3.74 31.93 41.71
C PHE A 4 -2.40 31.19 41.86
N SER A 5 -1.97 30.99 43.12
CA SER A 5 -0.70 30.36 43.48
C SER A 5 -0.85 28.94 44.07
N LEU A 6 -1.96 28.25 43.80
CA LEU A 6 -2.30 26.98 44.49
C LEU A 6 -2.76 25.83 43.60
N LEU A 7 -2.68 25.95 42.26
CA LEU A 7 -3.08 24.87 41.34
C LEU A 7 -1.92 24.08 40.74
N CYS A 8 -0.65 24.44 41.02
CA CYS A 8 0.52 23.67 40.55
C CYS A 8 0.99 22.57 41.51
N LEU A 9 0.34 22.37 42.67
CA LEU A 9 0.83 21.49 43.74
C LEU A 9 -0.05 20.27 44.04
N VAL A 10 -0.86 19.80 43.08
CA VAL A 10 -1.65 18.55 43.25
C VAL A 10 -1.53 17.61 42.04
N CYS A 11 -0.32 17.41 41.53
CA CYS A 11 -0.03 16.27 40.64
C CYS A 11 1.23 15.49 41.05
N ILE A 12 1.73 15.68 42.27
CA ILE A 12 2.81 14.85 42.84
C ILE A 12 2.14 13.84 43.77
N ALA A 13 1.62 12.74 43.21
CA ALA A 13 1.44 11.42 43.86
C ALA A 13 0.34 10.59 43.18
N VAL A 14 0.45 10.38 41.86
CA VAL A 14 -0.04 9.12 41.28
C VAL A 14 1.05 8.65 40.34
N GLY A 15 1.77 7.61 40.76
CA GLY A 15 2.80 6.99 39.96
C GLY A 15 2.21 6.43 38.68
N VAL A 16 2.54 7.05 37.56
CA VAL A 16 2.65 6.36 36.29
C VAL A 16 4.06 6.62 35.81
N ALA A 17 4.90 5.59 35.96
CA ALA A 17 6.15 5.51 35.23
C ALA A 17 5.79 5.50 33.74
N VAL A 18 5.74 6.69 33.14
CA VAL A 18 5.70 6.81 31.70
C VAL A 18 7.08 6.39 31.19
N ASN A 19 7.18 5.11 30.80
CA ASN A 19 8.29 4.65 29.99
C ASN A 19 8.15 5.33 28.63
N ALA A 20 8.71 6.54 28.49
CA ALA A 20 8.93 7.14 27.20
C ALA A 20 9.96 6.25 26.46
N LYS A 21 9.47 5.29 25.69
CA LYS A 21 10.29 4.62 24.68
C LYS A 21 10.53 5.65 23.59
N VAL A 22 11.63 6.39 23.69
CA VAL A 22 12.19 7.08 22.53
C VAL A 22 12.51 6.00 21.50
N LEU A 23 11.76 5.98 20.40
CA LEU A 23 12.08 5.11 19.27
C LEU A 23 13.46 5.52 18.76
N PRO A 24 14.38 4.59 18.52
CA PRO A 24 15.63 4.95 17.88
C PRO A 24 15.31 5.50 16.49
N ALA A 25 15.78 6.71 16.20
CA ALA A 25 15.88 7.18 14.83
C ALA A 25 16.88 6.26 14.13
N ASN A 26 16.38 5.16 13.55
CA ASN A 26 17.15 4.27 12.71
C ASN A 26 17.40 5.03 11.40
N THR A 27 18.45 5.85 11.39
CA THR A 27 18.94 6.52 10.19
C THR A 27 19.48 5.44 9.27
N SER A 28 18.61 4.91 8.41
CA SER A 28 19.04 4.08 7.29
C SER A 28 19.95 4.94 6.43
N ASN A 29 21.23 4.57 6.30
CA ASN A 29 22.18 5.22 5.39
C ASN A 29 21.89 4.91 3.90
N VAL A 30 20.62 4.65 3.57
CA VAL A 30 20.18 4.20 2.25
C VAL A 30 19.56 5.40 1.55
N MET A 31 20.14 5.78 0.42
CA MET A 31 19.58 6.81 -0.45
C MET A 31 18.62 6.16 -1.45
N ALA A 32 17.51 6.83 -1.74
CA ALA A 32 16.49 6.45 -2.70
C ALA A 32 16.21 7.62 -3.66
N ILE A 33 15.70 7.31 -4.85
CA ILE A 33 15.26 8.35 -5.80
C ILE A 33 13.76 8.57 -5.62
N ASN A 34 13.35 9.80 -5.31
CA ASN A 34 11.92 10.15 -5.21
C ASN A 34 11.26 10.24 -6.60
N GLN A 35 9.95 10.44 -6.65
CA GLN A 35 9.19 10.62 -7.90
C GLN A 35 9.57 11.86 -8.74
N HIS A 36 10.33 12.81 -8.19
CA HIS A 36 10.85 13.98 -8.91
C HIS A 36 12.28 13.74 -9.45
N GLY A 37 12.90 12.60 -9.15
CA GLY A 37 14.24 12.26 -9.59
C GLY A 37 15.36 12.70 -8.62
N ASP A 38 15.01 13.22 -7.44
CA ASP A 38 16.00 13.66 -6.46
C ASP A 38 16.48 12.48 -5.60
N MET A 39 17.77 12.48 -5.25
CA MET A 39 18.31 11.59 -4.23
C MET A 39 17.89 12.07 -2.84
N VAL A 40 17.09 11.27 -2.16
CA VAL A 40 16.57 11.52 -0.82
C VAL A 40 16.87 10.33 0.10
N TRP A 41 16.74 10.50 1.41
CA TRP A 41 16.90 9.37 2.34
C TRP A 41 15.72 8.41 2.24
N ALA A 42 15.98 7.10 2.33
CA ALA A 42 14.96 6.07 2.14
C ALA A 42 13.82 6.15 3.18
N ASP A 43 14.09 6.66 4.38
CA ASP A 43 13.08 6.90 5.41
C ASP A 43 12.11 8.05 5.05
N GLU A 44 12.56 9.03 4.26
CA GLU A 44 11.70 10.09 3.73
C GLU A 44 10.78 9.57 2.61
N VAL A 45 11.26 8.62 1.79
CA VAL A 45 10.44 7.92 0.79
C VAL A 45 9.49 6.91 1.43
N SER A 46 9.87 6.33 2.56
CA SER A 46 9.05 5.34 3.29
C SER A 46 7.74 5.93 3.83
N GLY A 47 7.65 7.26 3.93
CA GLY A 47 6.42 7.99 4.27
C GLY A 47 5.59 8.45 3.08
N LEU A 48 6.07 8.27 1.84
CA LEU A 48 5.32 8.61 0.65
C LEU A 48 4.44 7.41 0.22
N PRO A 49 3.17 7.65 -0.13
CA PRO A 49 2.32 6.59 -0.66
C PRO A 49 2.95 5.97 -1.90
N ASP A 50 2.89 4.64 -2.02
CA ASP A 50 3.30 3.95 -3.26
C ASP A 50 2.54 4.60 -4.42
N LYS A 51 3.28 5.04 -5.44
CA LYS A 51 2.73 5.68 -6.65
C LYS A 51 1.69 4.81 -7.38
N CYS A 52 1.67 3.51 -7.10
CA CYS A 52 0.72 2.54 -7.63
C CYS A 52 -0.38 2.15 -6.63
N ASP A 53 -0.44 2.80 -5.45
CA ASP A 53 -1.46 2.58 -4.43
C ASP A 53 -2.72 3.37 -4.78
N PHE A 54 -3.52 2.79 -5.68
CA PHE A 54 -4.80 3.37 -6.07
C PHE A 54 -5.87 3.08 -5.01
N SER A 55 -6.55 4.13 -4.55
CA SER A 55 -7.77 3.99 -3.75
C SER A 55 -8.94 3.55 -4.63
N CYS A 56 -9.10 2.23 -4.80
CA CYS A 56 -10.21 1.65 -5.56
C CYS A 56 -11.50 1.69 -4.73
N THR A 57 -12.62 2.06 -5.35
CA THR A 57 -13.93 2.07 -4.67
C THR A 57 -14.57 0.69 -4.70
N ASP A 58 -15.36 0.35 -3.68
CA ASP A 58 -16.06 -0.95 -3.59
C ASP A 58 -17.14 -1.15 -4.67
N GLN A 59 -17.46 -0.11 -5.46
CA GLN A 59 -18.45 -0.19 -6.55
C GLN A 59 -17.87 -0.75 -7.85
N ASP A 60 -16.57 -1.04 -7.89
CA ASP A 60 -15.96 -1.57 -9.09
C ASP A 60 -16.35 -3.03 -9.35
N VAL A 61 -16.61 -3.36 -10.62
CA VAL A 61 -17.01 -4.71 -11.04
C VAL A 61 -15.80 -5.57 -11.42
N PRO A 62 -15.85 -6.90 -11.17
CA PRO A 62 -14.81 -7.81 -11.61
C PRO A 62 -14.64 -7.80 -13.14
N ILE A 63 -13.39 -7.89 -13.59
CA ILE A 63 -13.04 -7.91 -15.01
C ILE A 63 -12.14 -9.10 -15.34
N CYS A 64 -12.22 -9.57 -16.58
CA CYS A 64 -11.25 -10.52 -17.13
C CYS A 64 -10.16 -9.77 -17.92
N ALA A 65 -8.91 -10.18 -17.75
CA ALA A 65 -7.78 -9.59 -18.45
C ALA A 65 -6.76 -10.66 -18.87
N ASN A 66 -5.96 -10.34 -19.89
CA ASN A 66 -4.92 -11.21 -20.45
C ASN A 66 -3.59 -10.46 -20.57
N ASN A 67 -2.49 -11.11 -20.22
CA ASN A 67 -1.13 -10.58 -20.37
C ASN A 67 -0.34 -11.23 -21.53
N GLY A 68 -1.01 -12.05 -22.35
CA GLY A 68 -0.41 -12.82 -23.45
C GLY A 68 0.08 -14.23 -23.03
N GLN A 69 0.10 -14.53 -21.74
CA GLN A 69 0.50 -15.84 -21.20
C GLN A 69 -0.69 -16.56 -20.54
N CYS A 70 -1.48 -15.83 -19.75
CA CYS A 70 -2.60 -16.38 -19.00
C CYS A 70 -3.72 -15.34 -18.83
N LEU A 71 -4.90 -15.83 -18.50
CA LEU A 71 -6.08 -15.03 -18.17
C LEU A 71 -6.19 -14.87 -16.66
N GLN A 72 -6.57 -13.68 -16.23
CA GLN A 72 -6.76 -13.35 -14.82
C GLN A 72 -8.06 -12.59 -14.63
N LYS A 73 -8.84 -13.01 -13.64
CA LYS A 73 -9.98 -12.25 -13.14
C LYS A 73 -9.49 -11.29 -12.06
N PHE A 74 -9.58 -9.99 -12.31
CA PHE A 74 -9.30 -8.95 -11.32
C PHE A 74 -10.60 -8.56 -10.61
N SER A 75 -10.49 -8.16 -9.35
CA SER A 75 -11.62 -7.61 -8.58
C SER A 75 -12.17 -6.33 -9.21
N SER A 76 -11.31 -5.55 -9.89
CA SER A 76 -11.69 -4.37 -10.64
C SER A 76 -10.68 -3.94 -11.70
N ASN A 77 -11.10 -3.02 -12.58
CA ASN A 77 -10.19 -2.29 -13.46
C ASN A 77 -9.16 -1.46 -12.69
N CYS A 78 -9.54 -0.93 -11.52
CA CYS A 78 -8.62 -0.21 -10.65
C CYS A 78 -7.54 -1.15 -10.08
N ALA A 79 -7.91 -2.33 -9.60
CA ALA A 79 -6.96 -3.34 -9.12
C ALA A 79 -6.01 -3.81 -10.23
N MET A 80 -6.53 -4.02 -11.45
CA MET A 80 -5.69 -4.34 -12.61
C MET A 80 -4.71 -3.20 -12.93
N SER A 81 -5.17 -1.95 -12.87
CA SER A 81 -4.32 -0.77 -13.06
C SER A 81 -3.21 -0.71 -12.01
N ALA A 82 -3.53 -0.95 -10.73
CA ALA A 82 -2.55 -1.00 -9.64
C ALA A 82 -1.49 -2.07 -9.89
N TYR A 83 -1.92 -3.26 -10.30
CA TYR A 83 -1.02 -4.34 -10.65
C TYR A 83 -0.11 -3.97 -11.83
N ASN A 84 -0.68 -3.45 -12.91
CA ASN A 84 0.07 -3.04 -14.10
C ASN A 84 1.10 -1.94 -13.81
N CYS A 85 0.78 -1.04 -12.87
CA CYS A 85 1.70 -0.01 -12.41
C CYS A 85 2.90 -0.61 -11.67
N ARG A 86 2.67 -1.60 -10.79
CA ARG A 86 3.73 -2.30 -10.05
C ARG A 86 4.54 -3.27 -10.93
N HIS A 87 3.93 -3.80 -11.99
CA HIS A 87 4.52 -4.83 -12.85
C HIS A 87 4.54 -4.42 -14.33
N PRO A 88 5.40 -3.45 -14.73
CA PRO A 88 5.43 -2.93 -16.10
C PRO A 88 5.80 -3.99 -17.16
N GLN A 89 6.42 -5.10 -16.76
CA GLN A 89 6.81 -6.21 -17.64
C GLN A 89 5.74 -7.31 -17.75
N LYS A 90 4.75 -7.36 -16.84
CA LYS A 90 3.70 -8.40 -16.80
C LYS A 90 2.29 -7.80 -16.98
N ARG A 91 2.14 -6.79 -17.83
CA ARG A 91 0.88 -6.03 -17.92
C ARG A 91 -0.27 -6.84 -18.49
N PHE A 92 -1.44 -6.69 -17.89
CA PHE A 92 -2.71 -7.24 -18.36
C PHE A 92 -3.51 -6.20 -19.14
N ASN A 93 -4.23 -6.68 -20.15
CA ASN A 93 -5.20 -5.90 -20.92
C ASN A 93 -6.58 -6.53 -20.77
N VAL A 94 -7.61 -5.69 -20.61
CA VAL A 94 -9.00 -6.14 -20.47
C VAL A 94 -9.43 -6.92 -21.70
N ILE A 95 -10.11 -8.04 -21.48
CA ILE A 95 -10.76 -8.87 -22.50
C ILE A 95 -12.20 -9.16 -22.08
N GLU A 96 -12.93 -9.90 -22.90
CA GLU A 96 -14.32 -10.25 -22.62
C GLU A 96 -14.42 -11.13 -21.36
N ASN A 97 -15.31 -10.75 -20.43
CA ASN A 97 -15.43 -11.39 -19.11
C ASN A 97 -15.66 -12.91 -19.17
N TRP A 98 -16.46 -13.37 -20.13
CA TRP A 98 -16.78 -14.80 -20.31
C TRP A 98 -15.54 -15.66 -20.53
N ARG A 99 -14.44 -15.10 -21.07
CA ARG A 99 -13.20 -15.86 -21.30
C ARG A 99 -12.54 -16.36 -20.02
N CYS A 100 -12.76 -15.71 -18.87
CA CYS A 100 -12.26 -16.19 -17.58
C CYS A 100 -13.19 -17.22 -16.92
N GLU A 101 -14.37 -17.46 -17.48
CA GLU A 101 -15.38 -18.39 -16.95
C GLU A 101 -15.36 -19.74 -17.69
N GLU A 102 -14.71 -19.76 -18.85
CA GLU A 102 -14.51 -20.95 -19.65
C GLU A 102 -13.55 -21.95 -18.98
N SER A 103 -13.94 -23.22 -18.97
CA SER A 103 -13.13 -24.30 -18.38
C SER A 103 -11.78 -24.54 -19.08
N TRP A 104 -11.66 -24.13 -20.35
CA TRP A 104 -10.44 -24.23 -21.14
C TRP A 104 -9.51 -23.01 -20.99
N ALA A 105 -9.93 -21.97 -20.28
CA ALA A 105 -9.17 -20.75 -20.13
C ALA A 105 -7.82 -21.03 -19.44
N PRO A 106 -6.68 -20.64 -20.03
CA PRO A 106 -5.39 -20.76 -19.36
C PRO A 106 -5.28 -19.71 -18.26
N LEU A 107 -5.87 -19.98 -17.09
CA LEU A 107 -5.84 -19.07 -15.94
C LEU A 107 -4.43 -18.97 -15.34
N CYS A 108 -4.09 -17.80 -14.81
CA CYS A 108 -2.80 -17.60 -14.14
C CYS A 108 -2.66 -18.49 -12.91
N GLY A 109 -1.42 -18.93 -12.63
CA GLY A 109 -1.10 -19.88 -11.57
C GLY A 109 -1.40 -19.33 -10.17
N VAL A 110 -1.46 -20.21 -9.17
CA VAL A 110 -1.76 -19.81 -7.78
C VAL A 110 -0.71 -18.83 -7.24
N GLU A 111 0.55 -19.01 -7.61
CA GLU A 111 1.64 -18.12 -7.19
C GLU A 111 1.49 -16.72 -7.81
N ASP A 112 1.12 -16.63 -9.09
CA ASP A 112 0.84 -15.34 -9.75
C ASP A 112 -0.37 -14.63 -9.09
N ARG A 113 -1.36 -15.37 -8.59
CA ARG A 113 -2.52 -14.81 -7.86
C ARG A 113 -2.18 -14.31 -6.47
N LYS A 114 -1.18 -14.88 -5.79
CA LYS A 114 -0.69 -14.35 -4.50
C LYS A 114 0.02 -13.01 -4.68
N GLU A 115 0.78 -12.83 -5.77
CA GLU A 115 1.38 -11.53 -6.14
C GLU A 115 0.32 -10.45 -6.43
N LEU A 116 -0.92 -10.88 -6.72
CA LEU A 116 -2.05 -10.02 -7.02
C LEU A 116 -2.82 -9.54 -5.77
N ASN A 117 -2.48 -10.04 -4.56
CA ASN A 117 -3.25 -9.82 -3.32
C ASN A 117 -4.76 -10.12 -3.50
N LEU A 118 -5.08 -11.14 -4.31
CA LEU A 118 -6.43 -11.64 -4.56
C LEU A 118 -6.73 -12.87 -3.70
#